data_AF-A0A2V3J0F1-F1
#
_entry.id   AF-A0A2V3J0F1-F1
#
_cell.length_a   1.000
_cell.length_b   1.000
_cell.length_c   1.000
_cell.angle_alpha   90.00
_cell.angle_beta   90.00
_cell.angle_gamma   90.00
#
_symmetry.space_group_name_H-M   'P 1'
#
loop_
_entity.id
_entity.type
_entity.pdbx_description
1 polymer ?
#
loop_
_entity_poly.entity_id
_entity_poly.type
_entity_poly.pdbx_seq_one_letter_code
_entity_poly.pdbx_strand_id
1 'polypeptide(L)'
;MDKATLVSLGIVLILLLFSPANSGTVNLLPTTRCAKECEETVQCILNARKNETCSTIPVSPDAFDVEVERGGFQLQLLRKGVWYYYDGAYSTLMLKVYRRLALIDFPAATFPNDTRLIDAIKEVLNGTIPYRIDMVYSHAHLDHIGFSRQVFDFLRENYPKARILVWGTLEAYDIVQRSVTNRSVLPNIIVRKRGRTIRVSRYLKIRMDIVGGHTSSDLRIYIPPFRGEPGIVMYVDVVFPGYAAPFDFALSEDLGRYIQAQKDLLNLDFDILVPGHIALGDKKDVRKNIEYTEDVISAAQTGIASVTPQQFQDAGIGRVSDPNSPEFRNAVFPLLGVVRPLQTEACFRIVVEKWGCRLGAVDLVARGHCLAAITYVNIEL
;
A
#
# COMPACT_ATOMS: atom_id res chain seq x y z
N MET A 1 19.02 -21.45 31.50
CA MET A 1 20.06 -20.41 31.56
C MET A 1 20.68 -20.34 30.17
N ASP A 2 20.01 -19.70 29.21
CA ASP A 2 19.94 -18.23 29.00
C ASP A 2 21.16 -17.78 28.19
N LYS A 3 21.10 -17.03 27.09
CA LYS A 3 20.08 -16.21 26.43
C LYS A 3 20.52 -16.07 24.96
N ALA A 4 19.60 -16.22 24.02
CA ALA A 4 19.69 -15.59 22.70
C ALA A 4 18.28 -15.13 22.34
N THR A 5 17.88 -14.04 22.98
CA THR A 5 16.56 -13.43 22.91
C THR A 5 16.65 -12.19 22.03
N LEU A 6 15.79 -12.15 21.00
CA LEU A 6 15.21 -11.00 20.30
C LEU A 6 16.12 -9.82 19.91
N VAL A 7 16.09 -9.46 18.62
CA VAL A 7 15.21 -8.35 18.16
C VAL A 7 14.63 -8.73 16.80
N SER A 8 13.38 -9.21 16.82
CA SER A 8 12.46 -9.08 15.69
C SER A 8 12.13 -7.60 15.56
N LEU A 9 12.59 -6.92 14.52
CA LEU A 9 12.02 -5.62 14.17
C LEU A 9 10.70 -5.89 13.48
N GLY A 10 9.63 -5.81 14.26
CA GLY A 10 8.27 -5.83 13.77
C GLY A 10 8.08 -4.71 12.76
N ILE A 11 7.47 -5.07 11.64
CA ILE A 11 6.86 -4.13 10.70
C ILE A 11 6.00 -3.17 11.51
N VAL A 12 6.26 -1.88 11.31
CA VAL A 12 5.56 -0.77 11.95
C VAL A 12 4.07 -0.96 11.75
N LEU A 13 3.39 -1.34 12.83
CA LEU A 13 1.97 -1.15 12.99
C LEU A 13 1.75 0.36 12.89
N ILE A 14 1.25 0.86 11.75
CA ILE A 14 0.67 2.20 11.71
C ILE A 14 -0.57 2.14 12.60
N LEU A 15 -0.35 2.45 13.87
CA LEU A 15 -1.36 2.97 14.76
C LEU A 15 -1.73 4.36 14.22
N LEU A 16 -2.75 4.42 13.36
CA LEU A 16 -3.57 5.62 13.27
C LEU A 16 -4.30 5.74 14.63
N LEU A 17 -3.60 6.29 15.63
CA LEU A 17 -4.21 6.75 16.87
C LEU A 17 -5.08 7.96 16.55
N PHE A 18 -6.26 7.73 16.00
CA PHE A 18 -7.31 8.74 16.05
C PHE A 18 -7.77 8.83 17.51
N SER A 19 -7.52 9.97 18.16
CA SER A 19 -7.99 10.30 19.52
C SER A 19 -9.50 10.10 19.67
N PRO A 20 -10.02 9.47 20.74
CA PRO A 20 -11.44 9.26 20.93
C PRO A 20 -12.09 10.52 21.47
N ALA A 21 -12.55 11.43 20.60
CA ALA A 21 -13.59 12.41 20.93
C ALA A 21 -14.06 13.15 19.68
N ASN A 22 -15.39 13.18 19.52
CA ASN A 22 -16.25 13.96 18.63
C ASN A 22 -16.79 13.23 17.39
N SER A 23 -18.07 12.85 17.53
CA SER A 23 -19.04 12.60 16.47
C SER A 23 -19.38 13.90 15.73
N GLY A 24 -18.38 14.57 15.19
CA GLY A 24 -18.56 15.68 14.26
C GLY A 24 -18.47 15.13 12.85
N THR A 25 -19.45 15.42 12.01
CA THR A 25 -19.27 15.38 10.55
C THR A 25 -17.99 16.15 10.22
N VAL A 26 -16.99 15.47 9.66
CA VAL A 26 -15.76 16.14 9.22
C VAL A 26 -16.18 16.95 8.00
N ASN A 27 -16.51 18.23 8.21
CA ASN A 27 -16.75 19.13 7.09
C ASN A 27 -15.45 19.19 6.28
N LEU A 28 -15.43 18.53 5.12
CA LEU A 28 -14.35 18.63 4.15
C LEU A 28 -14.10 20.12 3.90
N LEU A 29 -12.83 20.54 3.97
CA LEU A 29 -12.46 21.92 3.65
C LEU A 29 -12.96 22.23 2.22
N PRO A 30 -13.56 23.40 1.97
CA PRO A 30 -13.89 23.80 0.61
C PRO A 30 -12.63 23.68 -0.27
N THR A 31 -12.76 23.06 -1.44
CA THR A 31 -11.64 22.73 -2.34
C THR A 31 -10.73 23.93 -2.63
N THR A 32 -11.29 25.13 -2.73
CA THR A 32 -10.55 26.38 -2.94
C THR A 32 -9.69 26.80 -1.75
N ARG A 33 -10.15 26.56 -0.52
CA ARG A 33 -9.38 26.83 0.71
C ARG A 33 -8.25 25.81 0.88
N CYS A 34 -8.53 24.53 0.59
CA CYS A 34 -7.53 23.48 0.61
C CYS A 34 -6.39 23.76 -0.39
N ALA A 35 -6.71 24.20 -1.62
CA ALA A 35 -5.72 24.55 -2.62
C ALA A 35 -4.76 25.67 -2.15
N LYS A 36 -5.31 26.75 -1.58
CA LYS A 36 -4.50 27.86 -1.06
C LYS A 36 -3.61 27.43 0.11
N GLU A 37 -4.17 26.71 1.10
CA GLU A 37 -3.41 26.21 2.24
C GLU A 37 -2.30 25.23 1.79
N CYS A 38 -2.55 24.46 0.73
CA CYS A 38 -1.53 23.61 0.13
C CYS A 38 -0.38 24.42 -0.48
N GLU A 39 -0.68 25.41 -1.32
CA GLU A 39 0.34 26.25 -1.95
C GLU A 39 1.20 26.97 -0.92
N GLU A 40 0.59 27.56 0.12
CA GLU A 40 1.30 28.21 1.22
C GLU A 40 2.23 27.24 1.96
N THR A 41 1.78 26.00 2.18
CA THR A 41 2.57 24.96 2.84
C THR A 41 3.73 24.48 1.97
N VAL A 42 3.51 24.27 0.67
CA VAL A 42 4.57 23.91 -0.28
C VAL A 42 5.63 25.03 -0.34
N GLN A 43 5.21 26.30 -0.38
CA GLN A 43 6.15 27.42 -0.36
C GLN A 43 6.92 27.53 0.96
N CYS A 44 6.29 27.22 2.10
CA CYS A 44 7.02 27.10 3.36
C CYS A 44 8.12 26.03 3.24
N ILE A 45 7.76 24.82 2.77
CA ILE A 45 8.70 23.69 2.66
C ILE A 45 9.87 24.03 1.73
N LEU A 46 9.59 24.67 0.59
CA LEU A 46 10.63 25.01 -0.39
C LEU A 46 11.58 26.10 0.11
N ASN A 47 11.14 26.98 1.00
CA ASN A 47 11.92 28.09 1.53
C ASN A 47 12.52 27.82 2.93
N ALA A 48 12.13 26.72 3.57
CA ALA A 48 12.52 26.37 4.92
C ALA A 48 14.05 26.21 5.05
N ARG A 49 14.63 26.85 6.07
CA ARG A 49 16.02 26.65 6.49
C ARG A 49 16.15 25.42 7.39
N LYS A 50 17.39 25.01 7.67
CA LYS A 50 17.77 23.73 8.32
C LYS A 50 17.12 23.42 9.70
N ASN A 51 16.33 24.29 10.30
CA ASN A 51 15.59 24.06 11.56
C ASN A 51 14.16 24.63 11.54
N GLU A 52 13.67 25.07 10.39
CA GLU A 52 12.31 25.61 10.26
C GLU A 52 11.32 24.47 10.03
N THR A 53 10.20 24.51 10.73
CA THR A 53 9.12 23.52 10.63
C THR A 53 7.96 24.11 9.86
N CYS A 54 7.45 23.38 8.88
CA CYS A 54 6.21 23.69 8.16
C CYS A 54 5.08 22.76 8.61
N SER A 55 3.84 23.20 8.42
CA SER A 55 2.67 22.32 8.52
C SER A 55 2.74 21.17 7.51
N THR A 56 2.00 20.09 7.74
CA THR A 56 1.80 19.01 6.76
C THR A 56 0.91 19.51 5.63
N ILE A 57 1.20 19.08 4.40
CA ILE A 57 0.38 19.42 3.24
C ILE A 57 -1.03 18.84 3.42
N PRO A 58 -2.11 19.64 3.31
CA PRO A 58 -3.46 19.12 3.41
C PRO A 58 -3.75 18.18 2.24
N VAL A 59 -4.41 17.06 2.54
CA VAL A 59 -4.88 16.14 1.51
C VAL A 59 -6.12 16.74 0.86
N SER A 60 -6.18 16.72 -0.49
CA SER A 60 -7.37 17.14 -1.21
C SER A 60 -8.58 16.30 -0.80
N PRO A 61 -9.76 16.91 -0.57
CA PRO A 61 -11.00 16.17 -0.38
C PRO A 61 -11.26 15.13 -1.48
N ASP A 62 -10.86 15.43 -2.71
CA ASP A 62 -11.03 14.55 -3.88
C ASP A 62 -10.14 13.29 -3.82
N ALA A 63 -9.19 13.20 -2.88
CA ALA A 63 -8.37 12.00 -2.69
C ALA A 63 -9.11 10.91 -1.90
N PHE A 64 -10.28 11.22 -1.33
CA PHE A 64 -11.13 10.28 -0.62
C PHE A 64 -12.54 10.29 -1.21
N ASP A 65 -12.92 9.20 -1.86
CA ASP A 65 -14.27 9.06 -2.40
C ASP A 65 -15.32 8.66 -1.35
N VAL A 66 -14.91 8.35 -0.11
CA VAL A 66 -15.82 7.81 0.92
C VAL A 66 -15.48 8.30 2.33
N GLU A 67 -16.46 8.92 3.00
CA GLU A 67 -16.48 9.07 4.45
C GLU A 67 -16.88 7.73 5.11
N VAL A 68 -15.94 7.12 5.84
CA VAL A 68 -16.26 5.97 6.71
C VAL A 68 -16.51 6.49 8.12
N GLU A 69 -17.70 6.20 8.66
CA GLU A 69 -17.98 6.52 10.06
C GLU A 69 -16.97 5.83 10.98
N ARG A 70 -16.55 6.57 12.00
CA ARG A 70 -15.55 6.10 12.95
C ARG A 70 -16.01 4.80 13.64
N GLY A 71 -15.23 3.74 13.47
CA GLY A 71 -15.53 2.42 14.04
C GLY A 71 -16.50 1.58 13.21
N GLY A 72 -16.94 2.06 12.04
CA GLY A 72 -17.72 1.32 11.07
C GLY A 72 -16.88 0.68 9.96
N PHE A 73 -17.57 0.09 9.00
CA PHE A 73 -17.04 -0.30 7.69
C PHE A 73 -18.04 0.12 6.61
N GLN A 74 -17.56 0.30 5.39
CA GLN A 74 -18.37 0.46 4.21
C GLN A 74 -18.46 -0.87 3.46
N LEU A 75 -19.65 -1.18 2.97
CA LEU A 75 -19.88 -2.30 2.07
C LEU A 75 -20.54 -1.78 0.78
N GLN A 76 -19.78 -1.78 -0.32
CA GLN A 76 -20.24 -1.28 -1.62
C GLN A 76 -20.38 -2.42 -2.63
N LEU A 77 -21.52 -2.49 -3.32
CA LEU A 77 -21.69 -3.39 -4.45
C LEU A 77 -21.00 -2.78 -5.68
N LEU A 78 -19.86 -3.35 -6.11
CA LEU A 78 -19.12 -2.86 -7.28
C LEU A 78 -19.75 -3.34 -8.59
N ARG A 79 -20.28 -4.56 -8.59
CA ARG A 79 -21.04 -5.16 -9.68
C ARG A 79 -21.80 -6.38 -9.17
N LYS A 80 -22.72 -6.93 -9.96
CA LYS A 80 -23.54 -8.07 -9.52
C LYS A 80 -22.72 -9.23 -8.95
N GLY A 81 -22.85 -9.45 -7.64
CA GLY A 81 -22.18 -10.52 -6.90
C GLY A 81 -20.74 -10.24 -6.48
N VAL A 82 -20.26 -8.99 -6.60
CA VAL A 82 -18.94 -8.54 -6.13
C VAL A 82 -19.12 -7.32 -5.23
N TRP A 83 -18.67 -7.46 -3.99
CA TRP A 83 -18.75 -6.45 -2.95
C TRP A 83 -17.35 -6.03 -2.52
N TYR A 84 -17.20 -4.74 -2.25
CA TYR A 84 -16.02 -4.11 -1.69
C TYR A 84 -16.31 -3.77 -0.23
N TYR A 85 -15.52 -4.35 0.67
CA TYR A 85 -15.44 -3.96 2.06
C TYR A 85 -14.29 -2.97 2.23
N TYR A 86 -14.50 -1.91 3.01
CA TYR A 86 -13.48 -0.96 3.40
C TYR A 86 -13.71 -0.45 4.82
N ASP A 87 -12.65 -0.36 5.61
CA ASP A 87 -12.77 -0.07 7.05
C ASP A 87 -12.10 1.24 7.49
N GLY A 88 -11.76 2.08 6.50
CA GLY A 88 -11.02 3.33 6.68
C GLY A 88 -9.51 3.19 6.51
N ALA A 89 -8.98 1.97 6.37
CA ALA A 89 -7.57 1.74 6.09
C ALA A 89 -7.39 0.65 5.03
N TYR A 90 -8.04 -0.49 5.21
CA TYR A 90 -7.86 -1.68 4.39
C TYR A 90 -9.14 -2.09 3.68
N SER A 91 -8.99 -2.90 2.63
CA SER A 91 -10.10 -3.44 1.87
C SER A 91 -10.11 -4.96 1.77
N THR A 92 -11.28 -5.50 1.51
CA THR A 92 -11.49 -6.92 1.18
C THR A 92 -12.46 -7.01 0.02
N LEU A 93 -12.13 -7.82 -0.98
CA LEU A 93 -13.04 -8.10 -2.09
C LEU A 93 -13.81 -9.39 -1.82
N MET A 94 -15.14 -9.30 -1.80
CA MET A 94 -16.04 -10.42 -1.52
C MET A 94 -16.88 -10.76 -2.74
N LEU A 95 -16.83 -12.00 -3.21
CA LEU A 95 -17.66 -12.47 -4.32
C LEU A 95 -18.67 -13.49 -3.82
N LYS A 96 -19.96 -13.23 -4.03
CA LYS A 96 -21.05 -14.12 -3.64
C LYS A 96 -22.01 -14.37 -4.78
N VAL A 97 -22.10 -15.63 -5.20
CA VAL A 97 -23.09 -16.09 -6.17
C VAL A 97 -23.68 -17.41 -5.71
N TYR A 98 -25.02 -17.45 -5.58
CA TYR A 98 -25.73 -18.57 -4.96
C TYR A 98 -25.09 -18.92 -3.60
N ARG A 99 -24.57 -20.13 -3.46
CA ARG A 99 -23.95 -20.67 -2.25
C ARG A 99 -22.42 -20.78 -2.36
N ARG A 100 -21.80 -20.04 -3.27
CA ARG A 100 -20.34 -19.90 -3.40
C ARG A 100 -19.92 -18.53 -2.91
N LEU A 101 -18.91 -18.51 -2.04
CA LEU A 101 -18.28 -17.32 -1.50
C LEU A 101 -16.79 -17.35 -1.87
N ALA A 102 -16.24 -16.22 -2.28
CA ALA A 102 -14.80 -16.00 -2.31
C ALA A 102 -14.48 -14.71 -1.54
N LEU A 103 -13.45 -14.76 -0.71
CA LEU A 103 -12.99 -13.65 0.12
C LEU A 103 -11.52 -13.43 -0.23
N ILE A 104 -11.15 -12.20 -0.58
CA ILE A 104 -9.80 -11.86 -1.01
C ILE A 104 -9.25 -10.80 -0.07
N ASP A 105 -8.19 -11.19 0.64
CA ASP A 105 -7.60 -10.57 1.81
C ASP A 105 -8.48 -10.51 3.06
N PHE A 106 -7.79 -10.37 4.20
CA PHE A 106 -8.28 -10.51 5.57
C PHE A 106 -7.50 -9.55 6.48
N PRO A 107 -7.69 -8.24 6.28
CA PRO A 107 -6.85 -7.26 6.92
C PRO A 107 -6.93 -7.34 8.43
N ALA A 108 -5.78 -7.08 9.06
CA ALA A 108 -5.65 -7.16 10.50
C ALA A 108 -6.62 -6.20 11.19
N ALA A 109 -7.41 -6.73 12.13
CA ALA A 109 -8.15 -5.95 13.11
C ALA A 109 -7.29 -4.82 13.68
N THR A 110 -7.70 -3.56 13.48
CA THR A 110 -7.01 -2.39 14.05
C THR A 110 -7.14 -2.38 15.59
N PHE A 111 -8.18 -3.02 16.11
CA PHE A 111 -8.52 -3.06 17.52
C PHE A 111 -8.66 -4.50 18.04
N PRO A 112 -8.30 -4.78 19.31
CA PRO A 112 -8.69 -6.02 19.96
C PRO A 112 -10.22 -6.22 19.85
N ASN A 113 -10.66 -7.38 19.38
CA ASN A 113 -12.07 -7.74 19.14
C ASN A 113 -12.77 -7.02 17.96
N ASP A 114 -12.03 -6.53 16.96
CA ASP A 114 -12.65 -6.03 15.73
C ASP A 114 -13.41 -7.17 15.00
N THR A 115 -14.73 -7.03 14.85
CA THR A 115 -15.60 -8.00 14.15
C THR A 115 -16.06 -7.50 12.79
N ARG A 116 -15.64 -6.30 12.35
CA ARG A 116 -16.20 -5.61 11.18
C ARG A 116 -16.18 -6.47 9.91
N LEU A 117 -15.06 -7.13 9.64
CA LEU A 117 -14.96 -8.01 8.46
C LEU A 117 -15.90 -9.22 8.55
N ILE A 118 -16.07 -9.81 9.73
CA ILE A 118 -17.01 -10.91 9.95
C ILE A 118 -18.45 -10.44 9.77
N ASP A 119 -18.79 -9.25 10.27
CA ASP A 119 -20.13 -8.69 10.13
C ASP A 119 -20.45 -8.35 8.67
N ALA A 120 -19.49 -7.79 7.92
CA ALA A 120 -19.59 -7.63 6.47
C ALA A 120 -19.80 -8.96 5.73
N ILE A 121 -19.10 -10.03 6.12
CA ILE A 121 -19.29 -11.38 5.54
C ILE A 121 -20.73 -11.87 5.80
N LYS A 122 -21.27 -11.67 7.01
CA LYS A 122 -22.66 -12.05 7.34
C LYS A 122 -23.65 -11.28 6.47
N GLU A 123 -23.45 -9.97 6.29
CA GLU A 123 -24.28 -9.13 5.43
C GLU A 123 -24.27 -9.60 3.97
N VAL A 124 -23.09 -9.87 3.40
CA VAL A 124 -22.95 -10.40 2.02
C VAL A 124 -23.62 -11.76 1.86
N LEU A 125 -23.53 -12.62 2.88
CA LEU A 125 -24.21 -13.91 2.87
C LEU A 125 -25.73 -13.76 2.96
N ASN A 126 -26.23 -12.79 3.73
CA ASN A 126 -27.65 -12.51 3.93
C ASN A 126 -28.45 -13.81 4.20
N GLY A 127 -28.08 -14.54 5.26
CA GLY A 127 -28.67 -15.82 5.65
C GLY A 127 -28.37 -17.00 4.71
N THR A 128 -27.65 -16.80 3.60
CA THR A 128 -27.29 -17.89 2.69
C THR A 128 -26.21 -18.77 3.31
N ILE A 129 -26.45 -20.08 3.40
CA ILE A 129 -25.44 -21.05 3.86
C ILE A 129 -24.51 -21.43 2.68
N PRO A 130 -23.23 -21.01 2.67
CA PRO A 130 -22.30 -21.39 1.61
C PRO A 130 -22.02 -22.91 1.64
N TYR A 131 -21.75 -23.51 0.49
CA TYR A 131 -21.21 -24.88 0.41
C TYR A 131 -19.74 -24.91 0.01
N ARG A 132 -19.25 -23.81 -0.56
CA ARG A 132 -17.84 -23.63 -0.94
C ARG A 132 -17.41 -22.20 -0.65
N ILE A 133 -16.26 -22.08 0.00
CA ILE A 133 -15.63 -20.83 0.36
C ILE A 133 -14.17 -20.85 -0.11
N ASP A 134 -13.78 -19.88 -0.92
CA ASP A 134 -12.41 -19.69 -1.38
C ASP A 134 -11.82 -18.44 -0.68
N MET A 135 -10.92 -18.64 0.28
CA MET A 135 -10.16 -17.56 0.94
C MET A 135 -8.85 -17.34 0.17
N VAL A 136 -8.56 -16.13 -0.28
CA VAL A 136 -7.41 -15.84 -1.14
C VAL A 136 -6.55 -14.77 -0.49
N TYR A 137 -5.25 -15.00 -0.41
CA TYR A 137 -4.26 -13.99 -0.03
C TYR A 137 -3.69 -13.35 -1.29
N SER A 138 -3.68 -12.02 -1.38
CA SER A 138 -3.02 -11.28 -2.45
C SER A 138 -1.50 -11.41 -2.37
N HIS A 139 -0.96 -11.27 -1.16
CA HIS A 139 0.46 -11.47 -0.83
C HIS A 139 0.62 -11.82 0.66
N ALA A 140 1.86 -11.84 1.16
CA ALA A 140 2.19 -12.46 2.44
C ALA A 140 2.19 -11.51 3.66
N HIS A 141 1.93 -10.21 3.48
CA HIS A 141 2.02 -9.27 4.59
C HIS A 141 0.85 -9.39 5.58
N LEU A 142 1.19 -9.27 6.87
CA LEU A 142 0.28 -9.55 7.96
C LEU A 142 -0.87 -8.54 8.07
N ASP A 143 -0.67 -7.32 7.59
CA ASP A 143 -1.73 -6.32 7.51
C ASP A 143 -2.83 -6.72 6.54
N HIS A 144 -2.58 -7.62 5.57
CA HIS A 144 -3.57 -8.17 4.63
C HIS A 144 -4.03 -9.59 4.97
N ILE A 145 -3.23 -10.42 5.65
CA ILE A 145 -3.61 -11.81 5.96
C ILE A 145 -3.80 -12.09 7.45
N GLY A 146 -3.58 -11.10 8.31
CA GLY A 146 -3.45 -11.26 9.76
C GLY A 146 -4.76 -11.41 10.54
N PHE A 147 -5.92 -11.33 9.87
CA PHE A 147 -7.22 -11.68 10.45
C PHE A 147 -7.82 -12.96 9.84
N SER A 148 -7.10 -13.61 8.92
CA SER A 148 -7.61 -14.81 8.24
C SER A 148 -7.86 -15.99 9.17
N ARG A 149 -7.13 -16.13 10.29
CA ARG A 149 -7.42 -17.15 11.32
C ARG A 149 -8.81 -16.98 11.91
N GLN A 150 -9.15 -15.78 12.37
CA GLN A 150 -10.43 -15.50 13.01
C GLN A 150 -11.59 -15.69 12.03
N VAL A 151 -11.42 -15.23 10.78
CA VAL A 151 -12.41 -15.47 9.72
C VAL A 151 -12.57 -16.97 9.44
N PHE A 152 -11.48 -17.72 9.33
CA PHE A 152 -11.54 -19.16 9.09
C PHE A 152 -12.27 -19.90 10.21
N ASP A 153 -11.96 -19.59 11.46
CA ASP A 153 -12.57 -20.22 12.63
C ASP A 153 -14.08 -19.91 12.68
N PHE A 154 -14.46 -18.64 12.50
CA PHE A 154 -15.87 -18.24 12.34
C PHE A 154 -16.59 -19.05 11.23
N LEU A 155 -15.97 -19.17 10.06
CA LEU A 155 -16.56 -19.89 8.93
C LEU A 155 -16.68 -21.40 9.20
N ARG A 156 -15.72 -22.00 9.90
CA ARG A 156 -15.73 -23.43 10.26
C ARG A 156 -16.81 -23.73 11.29
N GLU A 157 -16.95 -22.88 12.31
CA GLU A 157 -17.95 -23.03 13.36
C GLU A 157 -19.37 -22.86 12.82
N ASN A 158 -19.60 -21.83 12.00
CA ASN A 158 -20.94 -21.49 11.51
C ASN A 158 -21.36 -22.28 10.27
N TYR A 159 -20.40 -22.74 9.46
CA TYR A 159 -20.66 -23.47 8.21
C TYR A 159 -19.84 -24.76 8.11
N PRO A 160 -20.00 -25.72 9.05
CA PRO A 160 -19.14 -26.91 9.15
C PRO A 160 -19.21 -27.83 7.92
N LYS A 161 -20.29 -27.74 7.13
CA LYS A 161 -20.47 -28.49 5.87
C LYS A 161 -19.86 -27.80 4.65
N ALA A 162 -19.42 -26.55 4.76
CA ALA A 162 -18.81 -25.82 3.66
C ALA A 162 -17.38 -26.31 3.40
N ARG A 163 -17.03 -26.52 2.13
CA ARG A 163 -15.64 -26.74 1.74
C ARG A 163 -14.89 -25.41 1.73
N ILE A 164 -13.96 -25.22 2.65
CA ILE A 164 -13.08 -24.04 2.72
C ILE A 164 -11.73 -24.36 2.08
N LEU A 165 -11.35 -23.54 1.09
CA LEU A 165 -10.07 -23.59 0.40
C LEU A 165 -9.32 -22.29 0.67
N VAL A 166 -8.04 -22.38 1.04
CA VAL A 166 -7.18 -21.22 1.33
C VAL A 166 -6.10 -21.18 0.25
N TRP A 167 -6.12 -20.12 -0.53
CA TRP A 167 -5.25 -19.89 -1.68
C TRP A 167 -4.20 -18.85 -1.32
N GLY A 168 -2.96 -19.10 -1.74
CA GLY A 168 -1.87 -18.15 -1.58
C GLY A 168 -0.68 -18.52 -2.45
N THR A 169 0.35 -17.68 -2.48
CA THR A 169 1.62 -18.00 -3.12
C THR A 169 2.48 -18.91 -2.24
N LEU A 170 3.60 -19.37 -2.78
CA LEU A 170 4.58 -20.13 -2.00
C LEU A 170 5.18 -19.26 -0.88
N GLU A 171 5.41 -17.98 -1.14
CA GLU A 171 5.89 -17.03 -0.14
C GLU A 171 4.90 -16.89 1.02
N ALA A 172 3.61 -16.69 0.73
CA ALA A 172 2.59 -16.62 1.77
C ALA A 172 2.50 -17.92 2.58
N TYR A 173 2.65 -19.08 1.94
CA TYR A 173 2.73 -20.37 2.64
C TYR A 173 3.91 -20.42 3.61
N ASP A 174 5.10 -20.08 3.12
CA ASP A 174 6.34 -20.12 3.89
C ASP A 174 6.33 -19.16 5.08
N ILE A 175 5.84 -17.93 4.89
CA ILE A 175 5.73 -16.92 5.94
C ILE A 175 4.74 -17.38 7.01
N VAL A 176 3.56 -17.88 6.61
CA VAL A 176 2.56 -18.37 7.56
C VAL A 176 3.07 -19.60 8.31
N GLN A 177 3.77 -20.51 7.64
CA GLN A 177 4.33 -21.72 8.26
C GLN A 177 5.35 -21.39 9.36
N ARG A 178 6.16 -20.35 9.17
CA ARG A 178 7.19 -19.92 10.14
C ARG A 178 6.66 -18.96 11.20
N SER A 179 5.45 -18.44 11.04
CA SER A 179 4.87 -17.44 11.94
C SER A 179 4.54 -18.05 13.31
N VAL A 180 5.05 -17.43 14.37
CA VAL A 180 4.75 -17.82 15.76
C VAL A 180 3.46 -17.21 16.30
N THR A 181 2.85 -16.27 15.57
CA THR A 181 1.64 -15.56 16.03
C THR A 181 0.34 -16.32 15.75
N ASN A 182 0.36 -17.31 14.83
CA ASN A 182 -0.80 -18.07 14.36
C ASN A 182 -2.01 -17.20 13.92
N ARG A 183 -1.77 -15.95 13.54
CA ARG A 183 -2.79 -14.99 13.09
C ARG A 183 -3.37 -15.31 11.72
N SER A 184 -2.68 -16.14 10.94
CA SER A 184 -3.06 -16.49 9.58
C SER A 184 -3.20 -17.99 9.38
N VAL A 185 -4.09 -18.39 8.47
CA VAL A 185 -4.27 -19.81 8.14
C VAL A 185 -3.34 -20.21 7.01
N LEU A 186 -2.71 -21.38 7.14
CA LEU A 186 -1.81 -21.89 6.10
C LEU A 186 -2.58 -22.12 4.78
N PRO A 187 -2.11 -21.57 3.64
CA PRO A 187 -2.65 -21.88 2.33
C PRO A 187 -2.60 -23.39 2.04
N ASN A 188 -3.71 -23.96 1.58
CA ASN A 188 -3.76 -25.36 1.13
C ASN A 188 -3.79 -25.50 -0.39
N ILE A 189 -3.89 -24.40 -1.12
CA ILE A 189 -3.72 -24.36 -2.58
C ILE A 189 -2.72 -23.28 -2.95
N ILE A 190 -1.60 -23.71 -3.54
CA ILE A 190 -0.54 -22.81 -3.97
C ILE A 190 -0.77 -22.32 -5.41
N VAL A 191 -0.91 -21.01 -5.56
CA VAL A 191 -0.86 -20.33 -6.87
C VAL A 191 0.61 -20.24 -7.28
N ARG A 192 0.90 -20.63 -8.52
CA ARG A 192 2.24 -20.63 -9.12
C ARG A 192 2.24 -19.72 -10.35
N LYS A 193 3.41 -19.48 -10.95
CA LYS A 193 3.61 -18.59 -12.11
C LYS A 193 2.58 -18.76 -13.25
N ARG A 194 2.12 -19.98 -13.55
CA ARG A 194 1.08 -20.23 -14.57
C ARG A 194 -0.30 -19.65 -14.25
N GLY A 195 -0.48 -19.07 -13.06
CA GLY A 195 -1.75 -18.56 -12.56
C GLY A 195 -2.76 -19.65 -12.20
N ARG A 196 -3.93 -19.20 -11.75
CA ARG A 196 -5.12 -20.00 -11.42
C ARG A 196 -6.38 -19.23 -11.76
N THR A 197 -7.49 -19.95 -11.83
CA THR A 197 -8.80 -19.34 -11.99
C THR A 197 -9.81 -19.99 -11.06
N ILE A 198 -10.45 -19.19 -10.22
CA ILE A 198 -11.61 -19.60 -9.45
C ILE A 198 -12.86 -19.25 -10.27
N ARG A 199 -13.66 -20.25 -10.60
CA ARG A 199 -14.97 -20.05 -11.26
C ARG A 199 -16.06 -20.02 -10.17
N VAL A 200 -16.56 -18.83 -9.87
CA VAL A 200 -17.65 -18.63 -8.90
C VAL A 200 -18.99 -18.92 -9.57
N SER A 201 -19.17 -18.52 -10.83
CA SER A 201 -20.32 -18.87 -11.66
C SER A 201 -19.93 -18.94 -13.14
N ARG A 202 -20.90 -19.11 -14.04
CA ARG A 202 -20.67 -19.01 -15.50
C ARG A 202 -20.26 -17.61 -15.96
N TYR A 203 -20.59 -16.58 -15.19
CA TYR A 203 -20.38 -15.17 -15.52
C TYR A 203 -19.40 -14.47 -14.58
N LEU A 204 -18.97 -15.13 -13.50
CA LEU A 204 -18.07 -14.56 -12.51
C LEU A 204 -16.89 -15.51 -12.29
N LYS A 205 -15.71 -15.06 -12.73
CA LYS A 205 -14.44 -15.78 -12.61
C LYS A 205 -13.38 -14.83 -12.07
N ILE A 206 -12.54 -15.35 -11.19
CA ILE A 206 -11.39 -14.66 -10.62
C ILE A 206 -10.15 -15.27 -11.28
N ARG A 207 -9.42 -14.49 -12.06
CA ARG A 207 -8.12 -14.86 -12.63
C ARG A 207 -7.04 -14.38 -11.67
N MET A 208 -6.13 -15.27 -11.29
CA MET A 208 -5.03 -14.96 -10.38
C MET A 208 -3.73 -15.32 -11.07
N ASP A 209 -2.79 -14.40 -11.11
CA ASP A 209 -1.46 -14.63 -11.65
C ASP A 209 -0.40 -13.86 -10.86
N ILE A 210 0.79 -14.44 -10.76
CA ILE A 210 1.92 -13.81 -10.06
C ILE A 210 2.54 -12.81 -11.01
N VAL A 211 2.41 -11.55 -10.67
CA VAL A 211 2.97 -10.43 -11.43
C VAL A 211 4.16 -9.87 -10.65
N GLY A 212 4.02 -9.73 -9.32
CA GLY A 212 5.00 -9.09 -8.44
C GLY A 212 5.08 -7.58 -8.61
N GLY A 213 5.71 -6.85 -7.68
CA GLY A 213 5.77 -5.40 -7.70
C GLY A 213 6.06 -4.87 -6.30
N HIS A 214 5.07 -4.93 -5.42
CA HIS A 214 5.24 -4.70 -3.99
C HIS A 214 6.10 -5.80 -3.37
N THR A 215 5.72 -7.06 -3.61
CA THR A 215 6.57 -8.23 -3.36
C THR A 215 6.90 -8.95 -4.67
N SER A 216 7.92 -9.80 -4.68
CA SER A 216 8.22 -10.64 -5.85
C SER A 216 7.09 -11.64 -6.19
N SER A 217 6.17 -11.91 -5.26
CA SER A 217 5.10 -12.89 -5.44
C SER A 217 3.68 -12.33 -5.49
N ASP A 218 3.48 -11.01 -5.54
CA ASP A 218 2.13 -10.44 -5.53
C ASP A 218 1.22 -11.06 -6.59
N LEU A 219 0.04 -11.46 -6.12
CA LEU A 219 -1.03 -11.90 -6.98
C LEU A 219 -1.82 -10.69 -7.48
N ARG A 220 -1.87 -10.57 -8.79
CA ARG A 220 -2.91 -9.80 -9.45
C ARG A 220 -4.19 -10.62 -9.50
N ILE A 221 -5.27 -10.04 -9.02
CA ILE A 221 -6.59 -10.67 -8.94
C ILE A 221 -7.53 -9.94 -9.89
N TYR A 222 -7.83 -10.56 -11.03
CA TYR A 222 -8.60 -9.94 -12.11
C TYR A 222 -9.95 -10.62 -12.35
N ILE A 223 -11.02 -9.81 -12.28
CA ILE A 223 -12.39 -10.17 -12.63
C ILE A 223 -12.73 -9.45 -13.94
N PRO A 224 -12.73 -10.15 -15.08
CA PRO A 224 -12.98 -9.51 -16.36
C PRO A 224 -14.42 -8.98 -16.49
N PRO A 225 -14.64 -7.97 -17.35
CA PRO A 225 -15.98 -7.46 -17.63
C PRO A 225 -16.86 -8.57 -18.22
N PHE A 226 -18.16 -8.44 -18.01
CA PHE A 226 -19.12 -9.40 -18.56
C PHE A 226 -20.48 -8.76 -18.79
N ARG A 227 -20.94 -8.75 -20.05
CA ARG A 227 -22.27 -8.27 -20.46
C ARG A 227 -22.62 -6.87 -19.90
N GLY A 228 -21.74 -5.91 -20.10
CA GLY A 228 -21.94 -4.52 -19.68
C GLY A 228 -21.61 -4.24 -18.20
N GLU A 229 -21.27 -5.25 -17.41
CA GLU A 229 -20.78 -5.08 -16.05
C GLU A 229 -19.26 -4.85 -16.06
N PRO A 230 -18.73 -3.95 -15.20
CA PRO A 230 -17.36 -3.47 -15.27
C PRO A 230 -16.31 -4.55 -14.98
N GLY A 231 -15.12 -4.36 -15.54
CA GLY A 231 -13.95 -5.14 -15.13
C GLY A 231 -13.40 -4.64 -13.80
N ILE A 232 -12.96 -5.55 -12.94
CA ILE A 232 -12.38 -5.22 -11.63
C ILE A 232 -11.01 -5.89 -11.53
N VAL A 233 -10.01 -5.13 -11.13
CA VAL A 233 -8.70 -5.68 -10.76
C VAL A 233 -8.40 -5.31 -9.31
N MET A 234 -8.09 -6.30 -8.50
CA MET A 234 -7.49 -6.10 -7.19
C MET A 234 -5.99 -6.35 -7.33
N TYR A 235 -5.20 -5.33 -7.02
CA TYR A 235 -3.75 -5.42 -7.06
C TYR A 235 -3.15 -4.58 -5.94
N VAL A 236 -2.76 -5.28 -4.89
CA VAL A 236 -2.56 -4.71 -3.58
C VAL A 236 -1.18 -4.09 -3.45
N ASP A 237 -1.11 -2.90 -2.85
CA ASP A 237 0.11 -2.16 -2.52
C ASP A 237 0.98 -1.74 -3.74
N VAL A 238 0.41 -1.77 -4.95
CA VAL A 238 1.12 -1.38 -6.19
C VAL A 238 0.71 0.00 -6.70
N VAL A 239 -0.49 0.47 -6.37
CA VAL A 239 -1.02 1.78 -6.80
C VAL A 239 -1.77 2.39 -5.64
N PHE A 240 -1.60 3.68 -5.39
CA PHE A 240 -2.26 4.40 -4.30
C PHE A 240 -3.08 5.55 -4.88
N PRO A 241 -4.39 5.35 -5.15
CA PRO A 241 -5.26 6.40 -5.69
C PRO A 241 -5.22 7.66 -4.82
N GLY A 242 -5.05 8.82 -5.44
CA GLY A 242 -4.97 10.12 -4.76
C GLY A 242 -3.72 10.36 -3.90
N TYR A 243 -2.81 9.39 -3.74
CA TYR A 243 -1.71 9.44 -2.77
C TYR A 243 -0.34 9.11 -3.38
N ALA A 244 0.70 9.68 -2.79
CA ALA A 244 2.04 9.13 -2.93
C ALA A 244 2.09 7.80 -2.17
N ALA A 245 2.77 6.79 -2.72
CA ALA A 245 2.86 5.50 -2.05
C ALA A 245 3.40 5.66 -0.61
N PRO A 246 2.87 4.97 0.38
CA PRO A 246 3.46 4.96 1.72
C PRO A 246 4.81 4.21 1.68
N PHE A 247 5.69 4.46 2.66
CA PHE A 247 6.93 3.70 2.87
C PHE A 247 7.86 3.57 1.64
N ASP A 248 8.69 4.56 1.34
CA ASP A 248 9.71 4.61 0.26
C ASP A 248 9.21 4.35 -1.18
N PHE A 249 8.52 3.26 -1.47
CA PHE A 249 7.51 3.11 -2.51
C PHE A 249 6.81 1.78 -2.24
N ALA A 250 6.00 1.78 -1.19
CA ALA A 250 5.36 0.62 -0.60
C ALA A 250 6.32 -0.50 -0.20
N LEU A 251 7.56 -0.24 0.25
CA LEU A 251 8.52 -1.30 0.59
C LEU A 251 8.90 -2.21 -0.60
N SER A 252 8.71 -1.74 -1.83
CA SER A 252 9.07 -2.54 -3.00
C SER A 252 10.55 -2.91 -3.02
N GLU A 253 10.84 -4.18 -3.29
CA GLU A 253 12.20 -4.71 -3.41
C GLU A 253 12.89 -4.29 -4.72
N ASP A 254 12.10 -3.94 -5.74
CA ASP A 254 12.57 -3.65 -7.10
C ASP A 254 11.68 -2.55 -7.72
N LEU A 255 12.21 -1.33 -7.73
CA LEU A 255 11.51 -0.16 -8.25
C LEU A 255 11.19 -0.28 -9.75
N GLY A 256 12.07 -0.92 -10.54
CA GLY A 256 11.83 -1.17 -11.95
C GLY A 256 10.65 -2.11 -12.15
N ARG A 257 10.60 -3.21 -11.39
CA ARG A 257 9.46 -4.14 -11.41
C ARG A 257 8.17 -3.49 -10.92
N TYR A 258 8.24 -2.65 -9.89
CA TYR A 258 7.11 -1.91 -9.33
C TYR A 258 6.43 -1.03 -10.37
N ILE A 259 7.19 -0.20 -11.09
CA ILE A 259 6.65 0.65 -12.16
C ILE A 259 6.12 -0.20 -13.31
N GLN A 260 6.85 -1.26 -13.69
CA GLN A 260 6.41 -2.14 -14.76
C GLN A 260 5.09 -2.85 -14.39
N ALA A 261 4.88 -3.20 -13.12
CA ALA A 261 3.64 -3.80 -12.66
C ALA A 261 2.43 -2.86 -12.81
N GLN A 262 2.63 -1.57 -12.54
CA GLN A 262 1.63 -0.53 -12.81
C GLN A 262 1.35 -0.38 -14.31
N LYS A 263 2.38 -0.41 -15.16
CA LYS A 263 2.22 -0.39 -16.63
C LYS A 263 1.48 -1.63 -17.13
N ASP A 264 1.78 -2.80 -16.58
CA ASP A 264 1.12 -4.07 -16.91
C ASP A 264 -0.39 -4.04 -16.57
N LEU A 265 -0.80 -3.32 -15.53
CA LEU A 265 -2.23 -3.12 -15.21
C LEU A 265 -2.98 -2.44 -16.35
N LEU A 266 -2.41 -1.41 -16.98
CA LEU A 266 -3.10 -0.62 -18.00
C LEU A 266 -3.53 -1.44 -19.23
N ASN A 267 -2.88 -2.60 -19.44
CA ASN A 267 -3.20 -3.56 -20.49
C ASN A 267 -4.46 -4.39 -20.22
N LEU A 268 -4.99 -4.36 -18.99
CA LEU A 268 -6.23 -5.05 -18.64
C LEU A 268 -7.46 -4.22 -19.00
N ASP A 269 -8.54 -4.92 -19.33
CA ASP A 269 -9.87 -4.32 -19.50
C ASP A 269 -10.55 -4.27 -18.13
N PHE A 270 -10.38 -3.14 -17.42
CA PHE A 270 -10.96 -2.88 -16.12
C PHE A 270 -11.37 -1.41 -15.99
N ASP A 271 -12.40 -1.20 -15.18
CA ASP A 271 -12.94 0.11 -14.83
C ASP A 271 -12.64 0.45 -13.37
N ILE A 272 -12.54 -0.57 -12.51
CA ILE A 272 -12.35 -0.42 -11.06
C ILE A 272 -11.06 -1.12 -10.62
N LEU A 273 -10.20 -0.38 -9.93
CA LEU A 273 -9.02 -0.87 -9.22
C LEU A 273 -9.33 -0.96 -7.72
N VAL A 274 -8.96 -2.08 -7.12
CA VAL A 274 -8.96 -2.32 -5.67
C VAL A 274 -7.50 -2.44 -5.21
N PRO A 275 -6.90 -1.38 -4.66
CA PRO A 275 -5.47 -1.36 -4.33
C PRO A 275 -5.12 -1.93 -2.94
N GLY A 276 -6.12 -2.39 -2.18
CA GLY A 276 -5.90 -2.89 -0.81
C GLY A 276 -5.96 -1.80 0.26
N HIS A 277 -5.43 -0.61 -0.01
CA HIS A 277 -5.39 0.54 0.91
C HIS A 277 -6.01 1.82 0.33
N ILE A 278 -6.33 2.79 1.20
CA ILE A 278 -6.75 4.16 0.87
C ILE A 278 -8.13 4.24 0.21
N ALA A 279 -8.25 3.95 -1.09
CA ALA A 279 -9.48 4.18 -1.84
C ALA A 279 -9.56 3.25 -3.04
N LEU A 280 -10.76 3.11 -3.61
CA LEU A 280 -10.88 2.58 -4.97
C LEU A 280 -10.16 3.51 -5.95
N GLY A 281 -9.76 2.97 -7.10
CA GLY A 281 -9.19 3.79 -8.16
C GLY A 281 -9.60 3.33 -9.55
N ASP A 282 -9.03 3.98 -10.55
CA ASP A 282 -9.22 3.65 -11.96
C ASP A 282 -7.91 3.74 -12.76
N LYS A 283 -8.00 3.69 -14.09
CA LYS A 283 -6.83 3.81 -14.98
C LYS A 283 -6.16 5.19 -14.93
N LYS A 284 -6.84 6.25 -14.50
CA LYS A 284 -6.24 7.58 -14.31
C LYS A 284 -5.34 7.56 -13.08
N ASP A 285 -5.77 6.92 -11.99
CA ASP A 285 -4.95 6.77 -10.79
C ASP A 285 -3.68 5.96 -11.04
N VAL A 286 -3.79 4.89 -11.83
CA VAL A 286 -2.61 4.10 -12.27
C VAL A 286 -1.64 4.98 -13.05
N ARG A 287 -2.12 5.78 -14.02
CA ARG A 287 -1.26 6.68 -14.79
C ARG A 287 -0.61 7.75 -13.92
N LYS A 288 -1.34 8.29 -12.95
CA LYS A 288 -0.83 9.31 -12.03
C LYS A 288 0.27 8.76 -11.11
N ASN A 289 0.12 7.52 -10.64
CA ASN A 289 1.17 6.80 -9.88
C ASN A 289 2.42 6.52 -10.74
N ILE A 290 2.23 6.15 -12.01
CA ILE A 290 3.36 5.97 -12.95
C ILE A 290 4.08 7.31 -13.17
N GLU A 291 3.35 8.38 -13.50
CA GLU A 291 3.92 9.71 -13.73
C GLU A 291 4.69 10.20 -12.51
N TYR A 292 4.12 10.04 -11.31
CA TYR A 292 4.78 10.40 -10.07
C TYR A 292 6.09 9.64 -9.87
N THR A 293 6.07 8.31 -10.04
CA THR A 293 7.29 7.50 -9.86
C THR A 293 8.37 7.87 -10.88
N GLU A 294 8.00 8.06 -12.15
CA GLU A 294 8.93 8.47 -13.21
C GLU A 294 9.51 9.87 -12.96
N ASP A 295 8.71 10.81 -12.47
CA ASP A 295 9.18 12.14 -12.08
C ASP A 295 10.14 12.10 -10.89
N VAL A 296 9.90 11.23 -9.90
CA VAL A 296 10.82 11.06 -8.76
C VAL A 296 12.15 10.51 -9.25
N ILE A 297 12.16 9.58 -10.21
CA ILE A 297 13.40 9.08 -10.83
C ILE A 297 14.12 10.19 -11.59
N SER A 298 13.40 10.99 -12.39
CA SER A 298 13.98 12.13 -13.09
C SER A 298 14.52 13.20 -12.13
N ALA A 299 13.83 13.45 -11.02
CA ALA A 299 14.26 14.36 -9.97
C ALA A 299 15.50 13.82 -9.23
N ALA A 300 15.59 12.51 -9.01
CA ALA A 300 16.76 11.85 -8.43
C ALA A 300 17.99 11.99 -9.33
N GLN A 301 17.85 11.79 -10.64
CA GLN A 301 18.94 12.04 -11.61
C GLN A 301 19.42 13.49 -11.55
N THR A 302 18.48 14.44 -11.49
CA THR A 302 18.80 15.87 -11.35
C THR A 302 19.46 16.19 -10.01
N GLY A 303 18.99 15.59 -8.91
CA GLY A 303 19.58 15.73 -7.58
C GLY A 303 21.01 15.19 -7.52
N ILE A 304 21.29 14.08 -8.19
CA ILE A 304 22.65 13.52 -8.32
C ILE A 304 23.56 14.49 -9.09
N ALA A 305 23.08 15.04 -10.21
CA ALA A 305 23.87 15.90 -11.10
C ALA A 305 24.08 17.33 -10.58
N SER A 306 23.16 17.85 -9.77
CA SER A 306 23.15 19.27 -9.35
C SER A 306 23.96 19.56 -8.10
N VAL A 307 24.23 18.57 -7.24
CA VAL A 307 25.01 18.79 -6.01
C VAL A 307 26.50 18.85 -6.32
N THR A 308 27.12 19.95 -5.89
CA THR A 308 28.51 20.27 -6.22
C THR A 308 29.51 19.83 -5.15
N PRO A 309 30.80 19.66 -5.49
CA PRO A 309 31.84 19.42 -4.51
C PRO A 309 31.91 20.49 -3.41
N GLN A 310 31.64 21.76 -3.74
CA GLN A 310 31.62 22.84 -2.75
C GLN A 310 30.53 22.60 -1.71
N GLN A 311 29.32 22.19 -2.12
CA GLN A 311 28.25 21.87 -1.18
C GLN A 311 28.60 20.67 -0.28
N PHE A 312 29.37 19.69 -0.76
CA PHE A 312 29.89 18.62 0.09
C PHE A 312 30.86 19.16 1.14
N GLN A 313 31.75 20.08 0.76
CA GLN A 313 32.66 20.74 1.69
C GLN A 313 31.90 21.57 2.73
N ASP A 314 30.92 22.36 2.31
CA ASP A 314 30.10 23.19 3.20
C ASP A 314 29.27 22.34 4.19
N ALA A 315 28.81 21.16 3.77
CA ALA A 315 28.16 20.18 4.64
C ALA A 315 29.16 19.42 5.55
N GLY A 316 30.46 19.65 5.35
CA GLY A 316 31.56 19.14 6.17
C GLY A 316 31.96 17.71 5.85
N ILE A 317 31.99 17.33 4.57
CA ILE A 317 32.55 16.04 4.12
C ILE A 317 33.99 15.82 4.63
N GLY A 318 34.77 16.90 4.78
CA GLY A 318 36.15 16.86 5.29
C GLY A 318 36.28 16.42 6.75
N ARG A 319 35.19 16.38 7.53
CA ARG A 319 35.19 15.88 8.93
C ARG A 319 35.73 14.46 9.04
N VAL A 320 35.57 13.64 8.00
CA VAL A 320 36.15 12.28 7.95
C VAL A 320 37.68 12.25 8.06
N SER A 321 38.35 13.35 7.69
CA SER A 321 39.80 13.49 7.67
C SER A 321 40.36 14.33 8.82
N ASP A 322 39.52 14.93 9.65
CA ASP A 322 39.94 15.73 10.82
C ASP A 322 40.10 14.82 12.05
N PRO A 323 41.33 14.66 12.60
CA PRO A 323 41.57 13.84 13.79
C PRO A 323 40.77 14.25 15.04
N ASN A 324 40.23 15.48 15.08
CA ASN A 324 39.45 16.00 16.21
C ASN A 324 37.93 15.83 16.02
N SER A 325 37.48 15.36 14.85
CA SER A 325 36.06 15.16 14.55
C SER A 325 35.60 13.76 15.02
N PRO A 326 34.35 13.64 15.54
CA PRO A 326 33.74 12.33 15.82
C PRO A 326 33.65 11.40 14.59
N GLU A 327 33.64 11.96 13.39
CA GLU A 327 33.53 11.23 12.13
C GLU A 327 34.89 10.81 11.56
N PHE A 328 36.00 11.13 12.24
CA PHE A 328 37.35 10.75 11.81
C PHE A 328 37.44 9.25 11.47
N ARG A 329 37.91 8.95 10.26
CA ARG A 329 38.04 7.59 9.70
C ARG A 329 36.73 6.79 9.53
N ASN A 330 35.56 7.40 9.72
CA ASN A 330 34.30 6.76 9.38
C ASN A 330 34.09 6.79 7.85
N ALA A 331 34.51 5.72 7.17
CA ALA A 331 34.47 5.64 5.70
C ALA A 331 33.06 5.75 5.08
N VAL A 332 32.00 5.51 5.87
CA VAL A 332 30.61 5.57 5.39
C VAL A 332 30.02 6.98 5.54
N PHE A 333 30.55 7.78 6.48
CA PHE A 333 30.05 9.12 6.77
C PHE A 333 30.01 10.06 5.54
N PRO A 334 31.03 10.13 4.66
CA PRO A 334 30.96 10.99 3.48
C PRO A 334 29.74 10.68 2.60
N LEU A 335 29.45 9.39 2.37
CA LEU A 335 28.34 8.98 1.53
C LEU A 335 26.98 9.19 2.21
N LEU A 336 26.79 8.62 3.40
CA LEU A 336 25.47 8.59 4.06
C LEU A 336 25.18 9.82 4.92
N GLY A 337 26.21 10.49 5.41
CA GLY A 337 26.07 11.68 6.25
C GLY A 337 26.12 12.99 5.49
N VAL A 338 26.62 12.99 4.24
CA VAL A 338 26.78 14.22 3.43
C VAL A 338 26.21 14.09 2.03
N VAL A 339 26.76 13.19 1.20
CA VAL A 339 26.40 13.12 -0.23
C VAL A 339 24.93 12.76 -0.43
N ARG A 340 24.47 11.64 0.16
CA ARG A 340 23.08 11.18 -0.01
C ARG A 340 22.05 12.17 0.53
N PRO A 341 22.18 12.72 1.76
CA PRO A 341 21.23 13.73 2.23
C PRO A 341 21.09 14.94 1.30
N LEU A 342 22.19 15.45 0.74
CA LEU A 342 22.14 16.60 -0.18
C LEU A 342 21.46 16.24 -1.51
N GLN A 343 21.77 15.08 -2.08
CA GLN A 343 21.11 14.61 -3.32
C GLN A 343 19.61 14.34 -3.10
N THR A 344 19.26 13.71 -1.97
CA THR A 344 17.87 13.46 -1.58
C THR A 344 17.11 14.76 -1.39
N GLU A 345 17.69 15.77 -0.74
CA GLU A 345 17.02 17.06 -0.56
C GLU A 345 16.84 17.82 -1.88
N ALA A 346 17.84 17.78 -2.77
CA ALA A 346 17.73 18.35 -4.11
C ALA A 346 16.60 17.69 -4.92
N CYS A 347 16.51 16.36 -4.90
CA CYS A 347 15.40 15.61 -5.49
C CYS A 347 14.05 15.97 -4.84
N PHE A 348 13.99 15.98 -3.51
CA PHE A 348 12.76 16.23 -2.75
C PHE A 348 12.15 17.58 -3.09
N ARG A 349 12.97 18.63 -3.21
CA ARG A 349 12.49 19.98 -3.56
C ARG A 349 11.81 20.02 -4.94
N ILE A 350 12.36 19.31 -5.92
CA ILE A 350 11.74 19.18 -7.26
C ILE A 350 10.40 18.43 -7.16
N VAL A 351 10.38 17.33 -6.40
CA VAL A 351 9.18 16.48 -6.26
C VAL A 351 8.07 17.22 -5.53
N VAL A 352 8.36 17.86 -4.40
CA VAL A 352 7.33 18.56 -3.61
C VAL A 352 6.78 19.79 -4.33
N GLU A 353 7.60 20.47 -5.13
CA GLU A 353 7.14 21.59 -5.96
C GLU A 353 6.11 21.13 -7.01
N LYS A 354 6.36 20.01 -7.70
CA LYS A 354 5.44 19.49 -8.71
C LYS A 354 4.23 18.78 -8.09
N TRP A 355 4.46 17.94 -7.09
CA TRP A 355 3.50 16.94 -6.62
C TRP A 355 2.85 17.24 -5.28
N GLY A 356 3.37 18.20 -4.50
CA GLY A 356 2.88 18.51 -3.15
C GLY A 356 1.37 18.68 -3.10
N CYS A 357 0.80 19.48 -4.00
CA CYS A 357 -0.65 19.71 -4.09
C CYS A 357 -1.41 18.75 -5.02
N ARG A 358 -0.76 17.72 -5.54
CA ARG A 358 -1.35 16.77 -6.50
C ARG A 358 -1.65 15.41 -5.88
N LEU A 359 -0.87 14.99 -4.89
CA LEU A 359 -1.02 13.72 -4.21
C LEU A 359 -0.91 13.92 -2.69
N GLY A 360 -1.70 13.16 -1.94
CA GLY A 360 -1.58 13.13 -0.48
C GLY A 360 -0.22 12.61 -0.02
N ALA A 361 0.24 13.10 1.13
CA ALA A 361 1.43 12.66 1.87
C ALA A 361 2.79 12.88 1.19
N VAL A 362 2.88 13.59 0.06
CA VAL A 362 4.15 13.81 -0.67
C VAL A 362 5.24 14.42 0.23
N ASP A 363 4.90 15.38 1.07
CA ASP A 363 5.80 16.01 2.04
C ASP A 363 6.37 15.02 3.07
N LEU A 364 5.63 13.97 3.40
CA LEU A 364 6.00 12.96 4.39
C LEU A 364 6.88 11.86 3.79
N VAL A 365 6.61 11.45 2.55
CA VAL A 365 7.23 10.24 1.96
C VAL A 365 8.26 10.53 0.88
N ALA A 366 8.21 11.69 0.21
CA ALA A 366 9.02 11.93 -0.99
C ALA A 366 10.54 11.92 -0.74
N ARG A 367 11.02 12.21 0.49
CA ARG A 367 12.45 12.06 0.81
C ARG A 367 12.90 10.60 0.76
N GLY A 368 12.07 9.70 1.29
CA GLY A 368 12.27 8.25 1.19
C GLY A 368 12.24 7.79 -0.27
N HIS A 369 11.26 8.28 -1.03
CA HIS A 369 11.11 7.99 -2.45
C HIS A 369 12.34 8.43 -3.26
N CYS A 370 12.83 9.64 -2.99
CA CYS A 370 14.05 10.16 -3.59
C CYS A 370 15.28 9.32 -3.23
N LEU A 371 15.41 8.87 -1.99
CA LEU A 371 16.51 7.99 -1.58
C LEU A 371 16.46 6.64 -2.32
N ALA A 372 15.28 6.04 -2.42
CA ALA A 372 15.07 4.79 -3.17
C ALA A 372 15.39 4.97 -4.66
N ALA A 373 14.89 6.04 -5.28
CA ALA A 373 15.15 6.35 -6.69
C ALA A 373 16.61 6.68 -6.97
N ILE A 374 17.31 7.41 -6.09
CA ILE A 374 18.76 7.64 -6.19
C ILE A 374 19.52 6.33 -6.15
N THR A 375 19.11 5.40 -5.29
CA THR A 375 19.74 4.07 -5.19
C THR A 375 19.54 3.29 -6.47
N TYR A 376 18.31 3.25 -6.98
CA TYR A 376 17.94 2.64 -8.25
C TYR A 376 18.78 3.19 -9.43
N VAL A 377 18.83 4.52 -9.58
CA VAL A 377 19.59 5.19 -10.66
C VAL A 377 21.08 4.85 -10.63
N ASN A 378 21.70 4.73 -9.45
CA ASN A 378 23.13 4.43 -9.33
C ASN A 378 23.48 2.93 -9.46
N ILE A 379 22.48 2.04 -9.50
CA ILE A 379 22.68 0.60 -9.70
C ILE A 379 22.42 0.21 -11.16
N GLU A 380 21.47 0.86 -11.83
CA GLU A 380 21.15 0.60 -13.23
C GLU A 380 22.06 1.32 -14.24
N LEU A 381 22.69 2.43 -13.85
CA LEU A 381 23.72 3.14 -14.63
C LEU A 381 25.10 2.87 -14.04
#